data_AF-A0A520Q8M7-F1
#
_entry.id   AF-A0A520Q8M7-F1
#
_cell.length_a   1.000
_cell.length_b   1.000
_cell.length_c   1.000
_cell.angle_alpha   90.00
_cell.angle_beta   90.00
_cell.angle_gamma   90.00
#
_symmetry.space_group_name_H-M   'P 1'
#
loop_
_entity.id
_entity.type
_entity.pdbx_description
1 polymer ?
#
loop_
_entity_poly.entity_id
_entity_poly.type
_entity_poly.pdbx_seq_one_letter_code
_entity_poly.pdbx_strand_id
1 'polypeptide(L)'
;MFNHFLSTKYMFLMLRLCSFIILVHFFTYINCKADLIRKSNNTFSYPNKPQLFDYHSADLLPGISFTKPICIRATNANGGELFIAEQEGRVWRVTNLSSQPKKTLFLDLSTRVHSKQESGFIGFELHPQFEKNGYFYAFYTFLTSIGGNEGLHDRLSQFQFNGKVGAMADIKTEKAMFTQFDQHYDHNAGDLHFGPDGYLYISLGDEGGSYDQYNNSQRIDRDYFGGILRIDVNQQKNNLPPNGHIGLHGNYLVPRDNPYVGATSFAGLPINPKKIRTEFWAVGLRNPWRMAFDPKSGKLYTGDTGDHVREEINIIKRGGNYGYPIFEGTPEGPKYNASAKRNDYIFPEAEYGRAHGNDIAGLHFYRGNQPEELDGHIIFSDYWSGWIGAVDFNHSRDS
;
A
#
# COMPACT_ATOMS: atom_id res chain seq x y z
N MET A 1 -15.69 68.14 -38.09
CA MET A 1 -16.79 69.08 -38.40
C MET A 1 -18.08 68.27 -38.41
N PHE A 2 -18.92 68.48 -37.39
CA PHE A 2 -20.38 68.30 -37.30
C PHE A 2 -21.08 66.94 -37.58
N ASN A 3 -21.69 66.44 -36.49
CA ASN A 3 -23.07 65.98 -36.28
C ASN A 3 -23.70 64.82 -37.10
N HIS A 4 -23.84 63.67 -36.44
CA HIS A 4 -25.05 63.14 -35.76
C HIS A 4 -26.48 63.26 -36.38
N PHE A 5 -27.28 62.19 -36.12
CA PHE A 5 -28.75 61.96 -36.27
C PHE A 5 -29.25 61.36 -37.62
N LEU A 6 -29.65 60.08 -37.67
CA LEU A 6 -30.93 59.43 -37.27
C LEU A 6 -32.04 59.51 -38.35
N SER A 7 -32.49 58.36 -38.86
CA SER A 7 -33.76 57.72 -38.43
C SER A 7 -34.43 56.84 -39.51
N THR A 8 -34.96 55.69 -39.05
CA THR A 8 -36.25 55.05 -39.42
C THR A 8 -36.55 54.65 -40.87
N LYS A 9 -37.32 53.61 -41.19
CA LYS A 9 -37.86 52.38 -40.59
C LYS A 9 -38.68 51.74 -41.75
N TYR A 10 -38.89 50.42 -41.69
CA TYR A 10 -39.87 49.62 -42.46
C TYR A 10 -39.53 49.23 -43.90
N MET A 11 -39.11 47.98 -44.07
CA MET A 11 -39.90 47.04 -44.89
C MET A 11 -39.83 45.64 -44.25
N PHE A 12 -40.83 45.39 -43.39
CA PHE A 12 -41.23 44.06 -42.98
C PHE A 12 -41.91 43.35 -44.16
N LEU A 13 -41.87 42.02 -44.16
CA LEU A 13 -42.76 41.11 -44.89
C LEU A 13 -42.39 40.78 -46.36
N MET A 14 -41.43 39.87 -46.55
CA MET A 14 -41.73 38.65 -47.31
C MET A 14 -41.43 37.44 -46.42
N LEU A 15 -42.49 37.00 -45.75
CA LEU A 15 -42.62 35.71 -45.10
C LEU A 15 -42.32 34.59 -46.12
N ARG A 16 -41.48 33.63 -45.72
CA ARG A 16 -41.91 32.28 -45.32
C ARG A 16 -42.80 31.59 -46.38
N LEU A 17 -42.18 30.81 -47.24
CA LEU A 17 -42.61 29.48 -47.65
C LEU A 17 -41.40 28.86 -48.35
N CYS A 18 -41.03 27.62 -48.02
CA CYS A 18 -39.76 26.94 -48.38
C CYS A 18 -38.57 27.52 -47.61
N SER A 19 -38.21 27.06 -46.41
CA SER A 19 -37.56 25.76 -46.20
C SER A 19 -37.77 25.21 -44.79
N PHE A 20 -39.03 25.19 -44.32
CA PHE A 20 -39.43 24.46 -43.10
C PHE A 20 -39.77 22.97 -43.38
N ILE A 21 -39.31 22.44 -44.52
CA ILE A 21 -39.40 21.03 -44.90
C ILE A 21 -38.10 20.70 -45.64
N ILE A 22 -37.02 20.52 -44.88
CA ILE A 22 -35.87 19.61 -45.04
C ILE A 22 -35.14 19.74 -43.70
N LEU A 23 -35.84 19.35 -42.63
CA LEU A 23 -35.29 19.24 -41.29
C LEU A 23 -35.83 17.98 -40.64
N VAL A 24 -36.00 16.94 -41.45
CA VAL A 24 -36.25 15.55 -41.10
C VAL A 24 -35.64 14.76 -42.26
N HIS A 25 -34.69 13.87 -41.98
CA HIS A 25 -33.87 13.08 -42.91
C HIS A 25 -32.65 13.80 -43.50
N PHE A 26 -31.57 13.89 -42.70
CA PHE A 26 -30.21 13.45 -43.08
C PHE A 26 -29.32 13.55 -41.81
N PHE A 27 -29.69 12.81 -40.75
CA PHE A 27 -28.72 12.39 -39.74
C PHE A 27 -27.98 11.18 -40.30
N THR A 28 -27.14 11.40 -41.32
CA THR A 28 -26.08 10.46 -41.64
C THR A 28 -24.98 10.69 -40.62
N TYR A 29 -24.91 9.74 -39.68
CA TYR A 29 -23.81 9.45 -38.79
C TYR A 29 -22.46 9.98 -39.30
N ILE A 30 -22.04 11.14 -38.81
CA ILE A 30 -20.61 11.41 -38.66
C ILE A 30 -20.19 10.49 -37.52
N ASN A 31 -19.76 9.29 -37.89
CA ASN A 31 -18.98 8.40 -37.05
C ASN A 31 -17.64 9.11 -36.79
N CYS A 32 -17.62 10.10 -35.90
CA CYS A 32 -16.40 10.40 -35.18
C CYS A 32 -16.27 9.31 -34.12
N LYS A 33 -15.84 8.13 -34.56
CA LYS A 33 -15.16 7.22 -33.64
C LYS A 33 -13.97 8.02 -33.13
N ALA A 34 -14.08 8.53 -31.91
CA ALA A 34 -12.89 8.67 -31.10
C ALA A 34 -12.38 7.25 -30.93
N ASP A 35 -11.51 6.80 -31.84
CA ASP A 35 -10.74 5.60 -31.59
C ASP A 35 -10.02 5.86 -30.28
N LEU A 36 -10.41 5.10 -29.25
CA LEU A 36 -9.68 5.06 -28.00
C LEU A 36 -8.32 4.47 -28.35
N ILE A 37 -7.36 5.35 -28.62
CA ILE A 37 -5.97 4.96 -28.82
C ILE A 37 -5.53 4.34 -27.49
N ARG A 38 -5.19 3.05 -27.54
CA ARG A 38 -4.39 2.37 -26.51
C ARG A 38 -3.21 3.28 -26.16
N LYS A 39 -3.23 3.92 -25.00
CA LYS A 39 -1.97 4.24 -24.33
C LYS A 39 -1.63 3.00 -23.53
N SER A 40 -0.76 2.16 -24.08
CA SER A 40 -0.03 1.24 -23.20
C SER A 40 0.71 2.11 -22.18
N ASN A 41 0.96 1.59 -20.98
CA ASN A 41 2.11 2.07 -20.24
C ASN A 41 3.34 1.55 -21.00
N ASN A 42 3.74 2.22 -22.08
CA ASN A 42 5.02 1.98 -22.76
C ASN A 42 6.16 2.83 -22.18
N THR A 43 5.90 3.52 -21.06
CA THR A 43 6.94 4.32 -20.38
C THR A 43 7.84 3.48 -19.49
N PHE A 44 7.34 2.34 -18.97
CA PHE A 44 8.16 1.36 -18.28
C PHE A 44 8.24 0.06 -19.08
N SER A 45 9.33 -0.09 -19.82
CA SER A 45 9.80 -1.42 -20.22
C SER A 45 10.78 -1.85 -19.15
N TYR A 46 10.46 -2.88 -18.36
CA TYR A 46 11.51 -3.55 -17.61
C TYR A 46 12.57 -3.96 -18.63
N PRO A 47 13.80 -3.45 -18.54
CA PRO A 47 14.78 -3.69 -19.58
C PRO A 47 15.03 -5.20 -19.63
N ASN A 48 14.77 -5.82 -20.79
CA ASN A 48 15.09 -7.24 -21.03
C ASN A 48 16.58 -7.55 -20.74
N LYS A 49 17.42 -6.50 -20.69
CA LYS A 49 18.79 -6.50 -20.20
C LYS A 49 18.93 -5.37 -19.17
N PRO A 50 18.71 -5.60 -17.87
CA PRO A 50 18.89 -4.56 -16.87
C PRO A 50 20.30 -3.99 -16.95
N GLN A 51 20.42 -2.68 -16.80
CA GLN A 51 21.72 -2.05 -16.65
C GLN A 51 22.33 -2.56 -15.35
N LEU A 52 23.48 -3.22 -15.46
CA LEU A 52 24.26 -3.60 -14.29
C LEU A 52 24.99 -2.35 -13.81
N PHE A 53 24.81 -2.04 -12.54
CA PHE A 53 25.56 -1.01 -11.85
C PHE A 53 26.67 -1.68 -11.03
N ASP A 54 27.84 -1.04 -10.95
CA ASP A 54 28.97 -1.55 -10.17
C ASP A 54 28.85 -1.15 -8.69
N TYR A 55 27.71 -1.52 -8.08
CA TYR A 55 27.49 -1.37 -6.65
C TYR A 55 27.86 -2.64 -5.91
N HIS A 56 28.45 -2.48 -4.73
CA HIS A 56 28.75 -3.59 -3.83
C HIS A 56 28.10 -3.34 -2.47
N SER A 57 27.58 -4.41 -1.87
CA SER A 57 27.15 -4.35 -0.48
C SER A 57 28.36 -4.30 0.45
N ALA A 58 28.22 -3.57 1.55
CA ALA A 58 29.19 -3.55 2.64
C ALA A 58 28.48 -4.03 3.92
N ASP A 59 29.19 -4.81 4.74
CA ASP A 59 28.68 -5.19 6.05
C ASP A 59 28.70 -3.98 6.98
N LEU A 60 27.52 -3.45 7.28
CA LEU A 60 27.35 -2.30 8.17
C LEU A 60 27.57 -2.66 9.65
N LEU A 61 27.40 -3.92 10.02
CA LEU A 61 27.46 -4.38 11.42
C LEU A 61 28.36 -5.62 11.58
N PRO A 62 29.68 -5.51 11.30
CA PRO A 62 30.58 -6.66 11.36
C PRO A 62 30.53 -7.40 12.71
N GLY A 63 30.29 -8.70 12.65
CA GLY A 63 30.21 -9.57 13.83
C GLY A 63 28.84 -9.57 14.53
N ILE A 64 27.86 -8.81 14.05
CA ILE A 64 26.47 -8.88 14.50
C ILE A 64 25.64 -9.60 13.44
N SER A 65 25.07 -10.75 13.82
CA SER A 65 24.16 -11.52 12.97
C SER A 65 22.70 -11.40 13.42
N PHE A 66 21.78 -11.68 12.50
CA PHE A 66 20.34 -11.79 12.74
C PHE A 66 19.83 -13.09 12.12
N THR A 67 18.76 -13.64 12.68
CA THR A 67 18.09 -14.85 12.21
C THR A 67 16.77 -14.45 11.55
N LYS A 68 16.66 -14.67 10.23
CA LYS A 68 15.46 -14.30 9.45
C LYS A 68 14.99 -12.86 9.70
N PRO A 69 15.85 -11.85 9.52
CA PRO A 69 15.44 -10.45 9.67
C PRO A 69 14.37 -10.13 8.63
N ILE A 70 13.31 -9.45 9.05
CA ILE A 70 12.14 -9.18 8.21
C ILE A 70 12.04 -7.68 7.89
N CYS A 71 12.29 -6.82 8.87
CA CYS A 71 12.29 -5.38 8.68
C CYS A 71 13.25 -4.67 9.64
N ILE A 72 13.63 -3.46 9.25
CA ILE A 72 14.51 -2.57 9.99
C ILE A 72 13.85 -1.20 10.17
N ARG A 73 14.01 -0.61 11.35
CA ARG A 73 13.65 0.78 11.64
C ARG A 73 14.83 1.49 12.28
N ALA A 74 14.98 2.78 12.01
CA ALA A 74 16.09 3.57 12.50
C ALA A 74 15.58 4.80 13.27
N THR A 75 16.32 5.22 14.29
CA THR A 75 16.14 6.52 14.93
C THR A 75 17.46 7.25 15.01
N ASN A 76 17.40 8.58 15.05
CA ASN A 76 18.58 9.43 15.27
C ASN A 76 18.93 9.57 16.76
N ALA A 77 18.21 8.88 17.66
CA ALA A 77 18.49 8.92 19.08
C ALA A 77 19.87 8.33 19.39
N ASN A 78 20.51 8.78 20.46
CA ASN A 78 21.77 8.21 20.97
C ASN A 78 22.89 8.05 19.93
N GLY A 79 22.95 8.92 18.92
CA GLY A 79 23.95 8.84 17.86
C GLY A 79 23.62 7.84 16.74
N GLY A 80 22.36 7.42 16.64
CA GLY A 80 21.87 6.48 15.65
C GLY A 80 21.60 5.10 16.28
N GLU A 81 20.39 4.59 16.09
CA GLU A 81 19.99 3.26 16.51
C GLU A 81 19.22 2.54 15.42
N LEU A 82 19.37 1.21 15.40
CA LEU A 82 18.60 0.32 14.53
C LEU A 82 17.76 -0.63 15.38
N PHE A 83 16.55 -0.89 14.92
CA PHE A 83 15.64 -1.91 15.44
C PHE A 83 15.42 -2.92 14.32
N ILE A 84 15.89 -4.14 14.51
CA ILE A 84 15.81 -5.23 13.53
C ILE A 84 14.81 -6.25 14.05
N ALA A 85 13.68 -6.39 13.37
CA ALA A 85 12.70 -7.40 13.67
C ALA A 85 13.04 -8.71 12.95
N GLU A 86 12.88 -9.83 13.65
CA GLU A 86 13.06 -11.18 13.15
C GLU A 86 11.72 -11.89 13.09
N GLN A 87 11.51 -12.71 12.06
CA GLN A 87 10.25 -13.41 11.81
C GLN A 87 9.77 -14.24 13.01
N GLU A 88 10.70 -14.74 13.82
CA GLU A 88 10.40 -15.53 15.02
C GLU A 88 9.83 -14.72 16.20
N GLY A 89 9.57 -13.43 16.04
CA GLY A 89 8.94 -12.61 17.08
C GLY A 89 9.90 -11.88 17.99
N ARG A 90 11.16 -11.68 17.57
CA ARG A 90 12.14 -10.89 18.33
C ARG A 90 12.44 -9.58 17.62
N VAL A 91 12.64 -8.52 18.39
CA VAL A 91 13.20 -7.27 17.88
C VAL A 91 14.51 -7.01 18.62
N TRP A 92 15.57 -6.80 17.86
CA TRP A 92 16.89 -6.43 18.37
C TRP A 92 17.13 -4.94 18.21
N ARG A 93 17.59 -4.28 19.26
CA ARG A 93 18.07 -2.90 19.21
C ARG A 93 19.59 -2.89 19.12
N VAL A 94 20.13 -2.21 18.12
CA VAL A 94 21.56 -1.98 17.92
C VAL A 94 21.85 -0.52 18.14
N THR A 95 22.69 -0.23 19.13
CA THR A 95 23.12 1.14 19.47
C THR A 95 24.60 1.33 19.15
N ASN A 96 25.11 2.56 19.31
CA ASN A 96 26.52 2.91 19.12
C ASN A 96 27.03 2.62 17.69
N LEU A 97 26.20 2.87 16.68
CA LEU A 97 26.49 2.55 15.27
C LEU A 97 27.79 3.19 14.74
N SER A 98 28.17 4.35 15.27
CA SER A 98 29.35 5.09 14.84
C SER A 98 30.65 4.70 15.56
N SER A 99 30.61 3.75 16.50
CA SER A 99 31.80 3.33 17.27
C SER A 99 31.87 1.81 17.41
N GLN A 100 31.30 1.25 18.47
CA GLN A 100 31.24 -0.19 18.72
C GLN A 100 29.77 -0.62 18.83
N PRO A 101 29.16 -1.08 17.71
CA PRO A 101 27.77 -1.49 17.69
C PRO A 101 27.45 -2.53 18.77
N LYS A 102 26.35 -2.32 19.50
CA LYS A 102 25.91 -3.22 20.57
C LYS A 102 24.51 -3.72 20.31
N LYS A 103 24.37 -5.02 20.08
CA LYS A 103 23.07 -5.70 19.93
C LYS A 103 22.48 -6.06 21.30
N THR A 104 21.24 -5.66 21.55
CA THR A 104 20.46 -6.01 22.75
C THR A 104 19.03 -6.40 22.38
N LEU A 105 18.44 -7.35 23.10
CA LEU A 105 17.05 -7.76 22.85
C LEU A 105 16.11 -6.65 23.32
N PHE A 106 15.27 -6.15 22.41
CA PHE A 106 14.31 -5.08 22.68
C PHE A 106 12.90 -5.61 22.91
N LEU A 107 12.43 -6.58 22.13
CA LEU A 107 11.11 -7.18 22.29
C LEU A 107 11.23 -8.69 22.09
N ASP A 108 10.50 -9.46 22.90
CA ASP A 108 10.39 -10.92 22.73
C ASP A 108 8.92 -11.37 22.78
N LEU A 109 8.38 -11.66 21.60
CA LEU A 109 7.08 -12.30 21.38
C LEU A 109 7.25 -13.75 20.87
N SER A 110 8.44 -14.34 20.93
CA SER A 110 8.71 -15.62 20.26
C SER A 110 7.93 -16.80 20.81
N THR A 111 7.36 -16.67 22.00
CA THR A 111 6.47 -17.68 22.60
C THR A 111 5.01 -17.55 22.17
N ARG A 112 4.66 -16.45 21.49
CA ARG A 112 3.30 -16.17 20.99
C ARG A 112 3.22 -16.32 19.47
N VAL A 113 4.25 -15.87 18.76
CA VAL A 113 4.26 -15.81 17.30
C VAL A 113 4.29 -17.21 16.69
N HIS A 114 3.41 -17.45 15.72
CA HIS A 114 3.53 -18.58 14.81
C HIS A 114 4.41 -18.14 13.65
N SER A 115 5.61 -18.70 13.51
CA SER A 115 6.54 -18.37 12.41
C SER A 115 6.74 -19.55 11.46
N LYS A 116 6.08 -19.52 10.30
CA LYS A 116 6.19 -20.55 9.26
C LYS A 116 5.87 -19.96 7.89
N GLN A 117 6.71 -20.24 6.89
CA GLN A 117 6.60 -19.65 5.55
C GLN A 117 6.57 -18.11 5.64
N GLU A 118 5.48 -17.44 5.26
CA GLU A 118 5.34 -15.98 5.37
C GLU A 118 4.83 -15.56 6.76
N SER A 119 3.95 -16.35 7.38
CA SER A 119 3.45 -16.09 8.74
C SER A 119 4.58 -15.91 9.75
N GLY A 120 4.38 -15.01 10.70
CA GLY A 120 5.38 -14.68 11.70
C GLY A 120 5.16 -13.31 12.32
N PHE A 121 6.24 -12.75 12.84
CA PHE A 121 6.33 -11.33 13.12
C PHE A 121 6.78 -10.63 11.85
N ILE A 122 5.94 -9.78 11.26
CA ILE A 122 6.14 -9.28 9.88
C ILE A 122 6.30 -7.75 9.85
N GLY A 123 5.52 -7.06 10.68
CA GLY A 123 5.52 -5.60 10.77
C GLY A 123 6.09 -5.09 12.08
N PHE A 124 6.94 -4.07 12.02
CA PHE A 124 7.38 -3.28 13.16
C PHE A 124 7.49 -1.82 12.76
N GLU A 125 6.91 -0.93 13.56
CA GLU A 125 7.08 0.50 13.37
C GLU A 125 7.14 1.23 14.70
N LEU A 126 8.03 2.20 14.80
CA LEU A 126 8.12 3.10 15.94
C LEU A 126 7.15 4.26 15.73
N HIS A 127 6.47 4.70 16.81
CA HIS A 127 5.72 5.94 16.72
C HIS A 127 6.68 7.09 16.34
N PRO A 128 6.26 8.11 15.56
CA PRO A 128 7.13 9.25 15.21
C PRO A 128 7.63 10.04 16.43
N GLN A 129 6.99 9.84 17.59
CA GLN A 129 7.38 10.41 18.88
C GLN A 129 7.86 9.33 19.89
N PHE A 130 8.36 8.19 19.41
CA PHE A 130 8.79 7.06 20.25
C PHE A 130 9.73 7.49 21.39
N GLU A 131 10.69 8.37 21.13
CA GLU A 131 11.61 8.88 22.15
C GLU A 131 10.92 9.67 23.28
N LYS A 132 9.69 10.15 23.06
CA LYS A 132 8.90 10.89 24.05
C LYS A 132 7.84 10.03 24.72
N ASN A 133 7.17 9.16 23.95
CA ASN A 133 5.99 8.43 24.43
C ASN A 133 6.20 6.91 24.58
N GLY A 134 7.28 6.38 24.01
CA GLY A 134 7.62 4.96 24.03
C GLY A 134 6.74 4.09 23.16
N TYR A 135 5.83 4.64 22.34
CA TYR A 135 4.89 3.81 21.58
C TYR A 135 5.53 3.19 20.33
N PHE A 136 5.26 1.92 20.13
CA PHE A 136 5.63 1.19 18.92
C PHE A 136 4.55 0.17 18.56
N TYR A 137 4.60 -0.35 17.35
CA TYR A 137 3.56 -1.16 16.75
C TYR A 137 4.16 -2.43 16.17
N ALA A 138 3.41 -3.52 16.28
CA ALA A 138 3.78 -4.80 15.70
C ALA A 138 2.60 -5.40 14.95
N PHE A 139 2.90 -6.03 13.82
CA PHE A 139 1.98 -6.90 13.09
C PHE A 139 2.53 -8.32 13.10
N TYR A 140 1.75 -9.27 13.60
CA TYR A 140 2.19 -10.64 13.72
C TYR A 140 1.04 -11.66 13.68
N THR A 141 1.38 -12.86 13.23
CA THR A 141 0.48 -14.02 13.16
C THR A 141 0.66 -14.91 14.38
N PHE A 142 -0.44 -15.44 14.93
CA PHE A 142 -0.41 -16.41 16.03
C PHE A 142 -1.63 -17.32 16.03
N LEU A 143 -1.58 -18.41 16.79
CA LEU A 143 -2.69 -19.34 16.95
C LEU A 143 -3.63 -18.87 18.07
N THR A 144 -4.92 -18.73 17.76
CA THR A 144 -5.94 -18.40 18.75
C THR A 144 -7.34 -18.83 18.31
N SER A 145 -8.33 -18.59 19.16
CA SER A 145 -9.74 -18.79 18.85
C SER A 145 -10.53 -17.52 19.12
N ILE A 146 -11.03 -16.89 18.06
CA ILE A 146 -11.85 -15.67 18.13
C ILE A 146 -13.06 -15.86 17.23
N GLY A 147 -14.24 -15.49 17.74
CA GLY A 147 -15.44 -15.46 16.91
C GLY A 147 -15.94 -16.82 16.41
N GLY A 148 -15.50 -17.92 17.03
CA GLY A 148 -15.81 -19.29 16.58
C GLY A 148 -14.82 -19.85 15.55
N ASN A 149 -13.82 -19.07 15.13
CA ASN A 149 -12.74 -19.55 14.27
C ASN A 149 -11.52 -19.90 15.12
N GLU A 150 -10.99 -21.10 14.96
CA GLU A 150 -9.76 -21.58 15.60
C GLU A 150 -8.66 -21.72 14.54
N GLY A 151 -7.49 -21.16 14.80
CA GLY A 151 -6.35 -21.26 13.87
C GLY A 151 -5.51 -19.99 13.84
N LEU A 152 -4.88 -19.75 12.69
CA LEU A 152 -4.05 -18.57 12.46
C LEU A 152 -4.89 -17.30 12.55
N HIS A 153 -4.33 -16.29 13.19
CA HIS A 153 -4.89 -14.96 13.21
C HIS A 153 -3.78 -13.93 13.08
N ASP A 154 -4.03 -12.93 12.25
CA ASP A 154 -3.17 -11.77 12.10
C ASP A 154 -3.61 -10.66 13.04
N ARG A 155 -2.63 -10.07 13.73
CA ARG A 155 -2.86 -9.05 14.75
C ARG A 155 -1.98 -7.84 14.55
N LEU A 156 -2.62 -6.68 14.58
CA LEU A 156 -1.98 -5.39 14.82
C LEU A 156 -2.09 -5.02 16.30
N SER A 157 -0.97 -4.67 16.92
CA SER A 157 -0.91 -4.24 18.33
C SER A 157 -0.03 -3.01 18.51
N GLN A 158 -0.42 -2.13 19.43
CA GLN A 158 0.45 -1.11 20.03
C GLN A 158 1.10 -1.67 21.30
N PHE A 159 2.33 -1.28 21.57
CA PHE A 159 3.04 -1.51 22.82
C PHE A 159 3.65 -0.19 23.34
N GLN A 160 4.07 -0.17 24.60
CA GLN A 160 4.74 0.99 25.20
C GLN A 160 6.04 0.61 25.89
N PHE A 161 7.12 1.26 25.49
CA PHE A 161 8.43 1.17 26.12
C PHE A 161 8.63 2.31 27.14
N ASN A 162 8.66 1.95 28.43
CA ASN A 162 8.92 2.90 29.53
C ASN A 162 10.32 2.69 30.16
N GLY A 163 11.18 1.88 29.51
CA GLY A 163 12.49 1.50 30.02
C GLY A 163 13.61 2.47 29.63
N LYS A 164 14.81 2.19 30.13
CA LYS A 164 16.04 2.84 29.68
C LYS A 164 16.66 2.04 28.52
N VAL A 165 17.48 2.70 27.69
CA VAL A 165 18.23 2.05 26.61
C VAL A 165 18.91 0.76 27.10
N GLY A 166 18.71 -0.34 26.37
CA GLY A 166 19.20 -1.67 26.73
C GLY A 166 18.26 -2.52 27.57
N ALA A 167 17.14 -1.95 28.07
CA ALA A 167 16.05 -2.73 28.65
C ALA A 167 15.15 -3.31 27.56
N MET A 168 14.54 -4.46 27.87
CA MET A 168 13.50 -5.08 27.04
C MET A 168 12.14 -4.41 27.30
N ALA A 169 11.32 -4.29 26.27
CA ALA A 169 9.94 -3.84 26.36
C ALA A 169 9.07 -4.89 27.07
N ASP A 170 8.15 -4.42 27.92
CA ASP A 170 7.20 -5.30 28.61
C ASP A 170 6.00 -5.60 27.69
N ILE A 171 5.88 -6.87 27.31
CA ILE A 171 4.80 -7.36 26.44
C ILE A 171 3.41 -7.24 27.08
N LYS A 172 3.31 -6.97 28.40
CA LYS A 172 2.04 -6.68 29.09
C LYS A 172 1.47 -5.30 28.75
N THR A 173 2.27 -4.42 28.15
CA THR A 173 1.81 -3.10 27.68
C THR A 173 0.99 -3.17 26.39
N GLU A 174 0.87 -4.38 25.81
CA GLU A 174 0.14 -4.60 24.57
C GLU A 174 -1.30 -4.07 24.63
N LYS A 175 -1.67 -3.31 23.61
CA LYS A 175 -3.04 -2.98 23.25
C LYS A 175 -3.31 -3.45 21.84
N ALA A 176 -4.01 -4.58 21.73
CA ALA A 176 -4.46 -5.10 20.43
C ALA A 176 -5.41 -4.11 19.75
N MET A 177 -5.30 -3.97 18.44
CA MET A 177 -6.16 -3.11 17.62
C MET A 177 -7.20 -3.93 16.87
N PHE A 178 -6.73 -4.91 16.11
CA PHE A 178 -7.55 -5.96 15.53
C PHE A 178 -6.82 -7.31 15.60
N THR A 179 -7.57 -8.39 15.54
CA THR A 179 -7.09 -9.76 15.41
C THR A 179 -8.04 -10.48 14.47
N GLN A 180 -7.69 -10.56 13.20
CA GLN A 180 -8.54 -11.18 12.20
C GLN A 180 -8.16 -12.65 12.02
N PHE A 181 -9.15 -13.49 11.76
CA PHE A 181 -8.89 -14.87 11.39
C PHE A 181 -8.20 -14.90 10.03
N ASP A 182 -7.20 -15.75 9.91
CA ASP A 182 -6.49 -16.00 8.66
C ASP A 182 -6.62 -17.49 8.33
N GLN A 183 -7.24 -17.76 7.19
CA GLN A 183 -7.48 -19.11 6.71
C GLN A 183 -6.24 -19.76 6.07
N HIS A 184 -5.15 -19.00 5.89
CA HIS A 184 -3.92 -19.48 5.30
C HIS A 184 -2.67 -18.99 6.06
N TYR A 185 -1.47 -19.40 5.61
CA TYR A 185 -0.18 -19.05 6.25
C TYR A 185 0.70 -18.17 5.36
N ASP A 186 0.16 -17.74 4.22
CA ASP A 186 0.80 -16.87 3.24
C ASP A 186 -0.10 -15.69 2.88
N HIS A 187 0.50 -14.70 2.22
CA HIS A 187 -0.07 -13.40 1.90
C HIS A 187 -0.59 -12.64 3.12
N ASN A 188 0.12 -12.79 4.24
CA ASN A 188 -0.14 -12.01 5.45
C ASN A 188 0.18 -10.52 5.24
N ALA A 189 1.20 -10.22 4.43
CA ALA A 189 1.84 -8.91 4.36
C ALA A 189 2.08 -8.34 5.78
N GLY A 190 1.72 -7.09 6.03
CA GLY A 190 1.75 -6.52 7.38
C GLY A 190 2.83 -5.48 7.60
N ASP A 191 3.35 -4.85 6.54
CA ASP A 191 4.28 -3.75 6.71
C ASP A 191 3.57 -2.54 7.32
N LEU A 192 4.33 -1.79 8.12
CA LEU A 192 3.80 -0.70 8.94
C LEU A 192 4.60 0.55 8.68
N HIS A 193 3.92 1.64 8.32
CA HIS A 193 4.58 2.94 8.13
C HIS A 193 3.71 4.08 8.59
N PHE A 194 4.31 5.06 9.27
CA PHE A 194 3.64 6.34 9.48
C PHE A 194 3.72 7.20 8.22
N GLY A 195 2.56 7.67 7.76
CA GLY A 195 2.49 8.65 6.67
C GLY A 195 2.89 10.05 7.14
N PRO A 196 3.17 10.96 6.18
CA PRO A 196 3.47 12.37 6.49
C PRO A 196 2.29 13.11 7.13
N ASP A 197 1.09 12.54 7.07
CA ASP A 197 -0.14 13.02 7.71
C ASP A 197 -0.28 12.57 9.17
N GLY A 198 0.67 11.77 9.69
CA GLY A 198 0.70 11.31 11.07
C GLY A 198 -0.18 10.10 11.37
N TYR A 199 -0.75 9.46 10.35
CA TYR A 199 -1.52 8.23 10.49
C TYR A 199 -0.66 6.99 10.23
N LEU A 200 -1.08 5.85 10.80
CA LEU A 200 -0.43 4.57 10.58
C LEU A 200 -1.05 3.88 9.37
N TYR A 201 -0.21 3.47 8.43
CA TYR A 201 -0.55 2.69 7.25
C TYR A 201 -0.13 1.23 7.46
N ILE A 202 -0.99 0.31 7.04
CA ILE A 202 -0.78 -1.14 7.19
C ILE A 202 -1.08 -1.81 5.85
N SER A 203 -0.15 -2.61 5.33
CA SER A 203 -0.41 -3.43 4.14
C SER A 203 -0.94 -4.81 4.54
N LEU A 204 -1.93 -5.33 3.80
CA LEU A 204 -2.58 -6.61 4.09
C LEU A 204 -2.82 -7.36 2.78
N GLY A 205 -2.33 -8.59 2.68
CA GLY A 205 -2.56 -9.43 1.51
C GLY A 205 -3.96 -10.04 1.47
N ASP A 206 -4.23 -10.84 0.46
CA ASP A 206 -5.56 -11.34 0.11
C ASP A 206 -6.05 -12.54 0.95
N GLU A 207 -5.34 -12.88 2.05
CA GLU A 207 -5.52 -14.08 2.90
C GLU A 207 -4.90 -15.36 2.34
N GLY A 208 -4.19 -15.29 1.21
CA GLY A 208 -3.40 -16.43 0.77
C GLY A 208 -4.10 -17.35 -0.22
N GLY A 209 -3.33 -18.37 -0.62
CA GLY A 209 -3.70 -19.29 -1.69
C GLY A 209 -3.70 -18.64 -3.08
N SER A 210 -3.86 -19.47 -4.11
CA SER A 210 -3.85 -18.99 -5.49
C SER A 210 -5.23 -18.53 -5.95
N TYR A 211 -5.27 -17.70 -7.00
CA TYR A 211 -6.49 -17.24 -7.65
C TYR A 211 -7.46 -16.52 -6.68
N ASP A 212 -6.97 -15.80 -5.66
CA ASP A 212 -7.80 -15.08 -4.66
C ASP A 212 -8.86 -16.03 -4.05
N GLN A 213 -8.41 -17.18 -3.56
CA GLN A 213 -9.25 -18.33 -3.17
C GLN A 213 -10.44 -17.94 -2.27
N TYR A 214 -10.22 -16.98 -1.36
CA TYR A 214 -11.21 -16.54 -0.37
C TYR A 214 -12.06 -15.33 -0.82
N ASN A 215 -11.83 -14.81 -2.03
CA ASN A 215 -12.53 -13.68 -2.63
C ASN A 215 -12.47 -12.41 -1.78
N ASN A 216 -11.27 -12.02 -1.36
CA ASN A 216 -11.02 -10.87 -0.49
C ASN A 216 -10.68 -9.60 -1.27
N SER A 217 -9.89 -9.73 -2.33
CA SER A 217 -9.18 -8.59 -2.95
C SER A 217 -10.11 -7.52 -3.52
N GLN A 218 -11.37 -7.87 -3.81
CA GLN A 218 -12.41 -6.96 -4.31
C GLN A 218 -13.56 -6.79 -3.29
N ARG A 219 -13.25 -6.78 -1.99
CA ARG A 219 -14.21 -6.51 -0.91
C ARG A 219 -13.71 -5.46 0.07
N ILE A 220 -14.65 -4.71 0.62
CA ILE A 220 -14.40 -3.74 1.68
C ILE A 220 -15.31 -3.91 2.89
N ASP A 221 -16.18 -4.93 2.91
CA ASP A 221 -17.27 -5.06 3.88
C ASP A 221 -17.26 -6.39 4.65
N ARG A 222 -16.13 -7.11 4.61
CA ARG A 222 -15.92 -8.40 5.29
C ARG A 222 -14.80 -8.27 6.33
N ASP A 223 -13.57 -8.55 5.93
CA ASP A 223 -12.36 -8.60 6.75
C ASP A 223 -11.34 -7.53 6.29
N TYR A 224 -10.12 -7.53 6.85
CA TYR A 224 -9.05 -6.59 6.48
C TYR A 224 -8.02 -7.29 5.56
N PHE A 225 -8.41 -7.60 4.33
CA PHE A 225 -7.53 -8.25 3.35
C PHE A 225 -7.50 -7.52 2.01
N GLY A 226 -6.44 -7.75 1.23
CA GLY A 226 -6.28 -7.35 -0.16
C GLY A 226 -6.15 -5.84 -0.36
N GLY A 227 -5.44 -5.15 0.53
CA GLY A 227 -5.39 -3.69 0.51
C GLY A 227 -4.43 -3.05 1.50
N ILE A 228 -4.55 -1.73 1.61
CA ILE A 228 -3.79 -0.91 2.56
C ILE A 228 -4.79 -0.19 3.46
N LEU A 229 -4.58 -0.28 4.77
CA LEU A 229 -5.34 0.47 5.76
C LEU A 229 -4.64 1.79 6.09
N ARG A 230 -5.41 2.77 6.57
CA ARG A 230 -4.94 4.02 7.17
C ARG A 230 -5.75 4.30 8.44
N ILE A 231 -5.09 4.31 9.59
CA ILE A 231 -5.73 4.42 10.91
C ILE A 231 -5.10 5.52 11.77
N ASP A 232 -5.88 6.02 12.72
CA ASP A 232 -5.48 7.01 13.70
C ASP A 232 -5.21 6.37 15.07
N VAL A 233 -3.92 6.23 15.36
CA VAL A 233 -3.43 5.72 16.66
C VAL A 233 -3.27 6.82 17.71
N ASN A 234 -3.41 8.09 17.31
CA ASN A 234 -3.31 9.26 18.19
C ASN A 234 -4.66 9.70 18.77
N GLN A 235 -5.75 9.04 18.38
CA GLN A 235 -7.12 9.30 18.84
C GLN A 235 -7.53 10.78 18.72
N GLN A 236 -7.26 11.37 17.56
CA GLN A 236 -7.65 12.74 17.27
C GLN A 236 -9.17 12.87 17.38
N LYS A 237 -9.64 13.86 18.15
CA LYS A 237 -11.06 14.04 18.52
C LYS A 237 -12.04 14.05 17.34
N ASN A 238 -11.57 14.47 16.17
CA ASN A 238 -12.38 14.56 14.97
C ASN A 238 -12.37 13.28 14.13
N ASN A 239 -11.75 12.18 14.55
CA ASN A 239 -11.82 10.92 13.81
C ASN A 239 -12.98 10.05 14.30
N LEU A 240 -13.28 8.99 13.56
CA LEU A 240 -14.47 8.16 13.75
C LEU A 240 -14.12 6.87 14.48
N PRO A 241 -15.02 6.30 15.29
CA PRO A 241 -14.83 4.92 15.73
C PRO A 241 -14.90 3.97 14.52
N PRO A 242 -14.13 2.86 14.53
CA PRO A 242 -14.22 1.83 13.51
C PRO A 242 -15.58 1.14 13.52
N ASN A 243 -16.01 0.65 12.35
CA ASN A 243 -17.21 -0.16 12.22
C ASN A 243 -17.00 -1.54 12.87
N GLY A 244 -18.05 -2.11 13.47
CA GLY A 244 -17.95 -3.40 14.17
C GLY A 244 -17.43 -4.53 13.27
N HIS A 245 -16.51 -5.33 13.81
CA HIS A 245 -15.94 -6.53 13.20
C HIS A 245 -15.63 -7.54 14.31
N ILE A 246 -15.69 -8.84 14.02
CA ILE A 246 -15.54 -9.88 15.04
C ILE A 246 -14.15 -9.90 15.70
N GLY A 247 -13.13 -9.53 14.92
CA GLY A 247 -11.75 -9.38 15.35
C GLY A 247 -11.37 -7.98 15.85
N LEU A 248 -12.31 -7.04 15.96
CA LEU A 248 -11.98 -5.66 16.38
C LEU A 248 -11.79 -5.58 17.90
N HIS A 249 -10.69 -4.96 18.34
CA HIS A 249 -10.44 -4.62 19.75
C HIS A 249 -10.62 -3.12 20.04
N GLY A 250 -10.51 -2.27 19.01
CA GLY A 250 -10.53 -0.81 19.15
C GLY A 250 -9.12 -0.24 19.30
N ASN A 251 -8.92 0.71 20.22
CA ASN A 251 -7.62 1.36 20.47
C ASN A 251 -7.05 2.23 19.32
N TYR A 252 -7.82 2.44 18.26
CA TYR A 252 -7.56 3.41 17.19
C TYR A 252 -8.88 4.05 16.74
N LEU A 253 -8.78 5.14 15.98
CA LEU A 253 -9.88 5.77 15.25
C LEU A 253 -9.64 5.70 13.74
N VAL A 254 -10.68 5.94 12.95
CA VAL A 254 -10.64 5.99 11.49
C VAL A 254 -10.62 7.46 11.06
N PRO A 255 -9.63 7.90 10.26
CA PRO A 255 -9.63 9.24 9.70
C PRO A 255 -10.92 9.54 8.93
N ARG A 256 -11.56 10.67 9.20
CA ARG A 256 -12.84 11.05 8.53
C ARG A 256 -12.72 11.16 7.02
N ASP A 257 -11.52 11.47 6.55
CA ASP A 257 -11.18 11.62 5.14
C ASP A 257 -10.74 10.28 4.51
N ASN A 258 -10.92 9.12 5.15
CA ASN A 258 -10.73 7.84 4.47
C ASN A 258 -11.76 7.65 3.34
N PRO A 259 -11.38 6.99 2.23
CA PRO A 259 -12.17 6.96 0.99
C PRO A 259 -13.52 6.26 1.09
N TYR A 260 -13.66 5.28 1.98
CA TYR A 260 -14.88 4.47 2.08
C TYR A 260 -15.79 4.87 3.24
N VAL A 261 -15.45 5.95 3.97
CA VAL A 261 -16.34 6.52 5.00
C VAL A 261 -17.64 6.98 4.34
N GLY A 262 -18.76 6.36 4.72
CA GLY A 262 -20.08 6.69 4.21
C GLY A 262 -20.41 6.13 2.82
N ALA A 263 -19.56 5.28 2.25
CA ALA A 263 -19.85 4.63 0.98
C ALA A 263 -21.10 3.73 1.07
N THR A 264 -21.93 3.76 0.02
CA THR A 264 -23.15 2.93 -0.11
C THR A 264 -23.07 1.94 -1.26
N SER A 265 -22.02 2.03 -2.07
CA SER A 265 -21.71 1.09 -3.15
C SER A 265 -20.21 0.89 -3.30
N PHE A 266 -19.81 -0.29 -3.77
CA PHE A 266 -18.44 -0.61 -4.19
C PHE A 266 -18.48 -1.48 -5.44
N ALA A 267 -17.61 -1.21 -6.42
CA ALA A 267 -17.59 -1.90 -7.71
C ALA A 267 -18.97 -1.99 -8.40
N GLY A 268 -19.77 -0.92 -8.30
CA GLY A 268 -21.13 -0.86 -8.87
C GLY A 268 -22.20 -1.67 -8.12
N LEU A 269 -21.84 -2.33 -7.02
CA LEU A 269 -22.77 -3.11 -6.20
C LEU A 269 -23.12 -2.36 -4.91
N PRO A 270 -24.38 -2.45 -4.42
CA PRO A 270 -24.76 -1.89 -3.14
C PRO A 270 -24.05 -2.61 -1.99
N ILE A 271 -23.62 -1.86 -0.99
CA ILE A 271 -22.96 -2.38 0.23
C ILE A 271 -23.64 -1.79 1.47
N ASN A 272 -23.59 -2.51 2.58
CA ASN A 272 -24.10 -2.00 3.85
C ASN A 272 -23.04 -1.08 4.51
N PRO A 273 -23.29 0.23 4.67
CA PRO A 273 -22.29 1.16 5.22
C PRO A 273 -21.80 0.78 6.63
N LYS A 274 -22.59 0.03 7.41
CA LYS A 274 -22.23 -0.42 8.76
C LYS A 274 -21.25 -1.59 8.78
N LYS A 275 -21.07 -2.28 7.65
CA LYS A 275 -20.16 -3.43 7.52
C LYS A 275 -18.83 -3.07 6.87
N ILE A 276 -18.72 -1.87 6.30
CA ILE A 276 -17.51 -1.43 5.62
C ILE A 276 -16.34 -1.33 6.61
N ARG A 277 -15.20 -1.89 6.23
CA ARG A 277 -13.90 -1.55 6.80
C ARG A 277 -13.50 -0.17 6.30
N THR A 278 -13.95 0.86 7.02
CA THR A 278 -13.67 2.27 6.70
C THR A 278 -12.19 2.63 6.84
N GLU A 279 -11.40 1.72 7.40
CA GLU A 279 -9.94 1.78 7.52
C GLU A 279 -9.24 1.69 6.15
N PHE A 280 -9.85 1.08 5.14
CA PHE A 280 -9.21 0.94 3.83
C PHE A 280 -8.88 2.30 3.20
N TRP A 281 -7.62 2.46 2.83
CA TRP A 281 -7.10 3.53 2.00
C TRP A 281 -7.04 3.14 0.53
N ALA A 282 -6.73 1.88 0.23
CA ALA A 282 -6.63 1.30 -1.09
C ALA A 282 -6.94 -0.21 -1.04
N VAL A 283 -7.36 -0.79 -2.17
CA VAL A 283 -7.82 -2.19 -2.29
C VAL A 283 -7.41 -2.80 -3.62
N GLY A 284 -7.66 -4.09 -3.83
CA GLY A 284 -7.35 -4.78 -5.09
C GLY A 284 -5.88 -5.11 -5.25
N LEU A 285 -5.17 -5.27 -4.13
CA LEU A 285 -3.78 -5.74 -4.06
C LEU A 285 -3.78 -7.22 -3.68
N ARG A 286 -2.73 -7.97 -4.06
CA ARG A 286 -2.62 -9.40 -3.74
C ARG A 286 -1.85 -9.66 -2.46
N ASN A 287 -0.55 -9.34 -2.46
CA ASN A 287 0.34 -9.48 -1.32
C ASN A 287 1.27 -8.25 -1.26
N PRO A 288 0.76 -7.08 -0.82
CA PRO A 288 1.52 -5.84 -0.78
C PRO A 288 2.57 -5.88 0.33
N TRP A 289 3.71 -6.51 0.06
CA TRP A 289 4.63 -6.96 1.11
C TRP A 289 5.38 -5.83 1.82
N ARG A 290 5.99 -4.89 1.09
CA ARG A 290 6.67 -3.71 1.67
C ARG A 290 6.15 -2.41 1.08
N MET A 291 6.01 -1.43 1.95
CA MET A 291 5.63 -0.06 1.63
C MET A 291 6.81 0.90 1.81
N ALA A 292 6.78 2.02 1.11
CA ALA A 292 7.72 3.12 1.32
C ALA A 292 7.05 4.46 1.03
N PHE A 293 7.24 5.43 1.92
CA PHE A 293 6.92 6.81 1.61
C PHE A 293 8.13 7.51 1.01
N ASP A 294 7.92 8.31 -0.04
CA ASP A 294 8.91 9.33 -0.43
C ASP A 294 8.83 10.48 0.60
N PRO A 295 9.87 10.70 1.41
CA PRO A 295 9.83 11.72 2.46
C PRO A 295 9.74 13.15 1.89
N LYS A 296 10.03 13.36 0.60
CA LYS A 296 9.93 14.68 -0.06
C LYS A 296 8.52 14.96 -0.58
N SER A 297 7.93 14.02 -1.31
CA SER A 297 6.61 14.22 -1.92
C SER A 297 5.43 13.71 -1.08
N GLY A 298 5.69 12.86 -0.09
CA GLY A 298 4.68 12.20 0.72
C GLY A 298 3.91 11.10 -0.01
N LYS A 299 4.31 10.73 -1.23
CA LYS A 299 3.68 9.63 -1.98
C LYS A 299 4.01 8.29 -1.33
N LEU A 300 2.99 7.43 -1.22
CA LEU A 300 3.12 6.06 -0.76
C LEU A 300 3.34 5.14 -1.97
N TYR A 301 4.32 4.26 -1.85
CA TYR A 301 4.61 3.20 -2.81
C TYR A 301 4.50 1.85 -2.13
N THR A 302 4.16 0.81 -2.88
CA THR A 302 4.21 -0.58 -2.40
C THR A 302 4.75 -1.50 -3.49
N GLY A 303 5.50 -2.52 -3.09
CA GLY A 303 5.67 -3.73 -3.89
C GLY A 303 4.44 -4.61 -3.68
N ASP A 304 3.91 -5.22 -4.74
CA ASP A 304 2.82 -6.20 -4.65
C ASP A 304 3.21 -7.48 -5.39
N THR A 305 3.32 -8.58 -4.64
CA THR A 305 3.72 -9.89 -5.18
C THR A 305 2.52 -10.55 -5.84
N GLY A 306 2.57 -10.71 -7.17
CA GLY A 306 1.48 -11.31 -7.94
C GLY A 306 1.39 -12.83 -7.77
N ASP A 307 0.46 -13.46 -8.50
CA ASP A 307 0.18 -14.90 -8.42
C ASP A 307 1.00 -15.72 -9.41
N HIS A 308 0.92 -15.42 -10.71
CA HIS A 308 1.52 -16.26 -11.76
C HIS A 308 2.21 -15.48 -12.88
N VAL A 309 1.99 -14.16 -12.99
CA VAL A 309 2.26 -13.40 -14.22
C VAL A 309 3.14 -12.18 -13.97
N ARG A 310 2.92 -11.44 -12.88
CA ARG A 310 3.60 -10.15 -12.63
C ARG A 310 4.01 -9.95 -11.18
N GLU A 311 5.08 -9.21 -11.02
CA GLU A 311 5.47 -8.49 -9.80
C GLU A 311 5.25 -7.01 -10.08
N GLU A 312 4.79 -6.25 -9.08
CA GLU A 312 4.36 -4.87 -9.27
C GLU A 312 5.00 -3.89 -8.29
N ILE A 313 5.22 -2.66 -8.75
CA ILE A 313 5.48 -1.49 -7.91
C ILE A 313 4.38 -0.47 -8.21
N ASN A 314 3.59 -0.14 -7.18
CA ASN A 314 2.41 0.70 -7.26
C ASN A 314 2.59 1.99 -6.46
N ILE A 315 2.15 3.14 -7.01
CA ILE A 315 1.94 4.39 -6.27
C ILE A 315 0.52 4.39 -5.71
N ILE A 316 0.45 4.29 -4.38
CA ILE A 316 -0.81 4.11 -3.67
C ILE A 316 -1.60 5.41 -3.57
N LYS A 317 -2.75 5.44 -4.25
CA LYS A 317 -3.72 6.53 -4.27
C LYS A 317 -4.92 6.26 -3.34
N ARG A 318 -5.44 7.33 -2.75
CA ARG A 318 -6.68 7.34 -1.96
C ARG A 318 -7.84 6.72 -2.74
N GLY A 319 -8.45 5.67 -2.20
CA GLY A 319 -9.58 4.95 -2.77
C GLY A 319 -9.24 4.15 -4.03
N GLY A 320 -7.95 3.96 -4.31
CA GLY A 320 -7.47 3.23 -5.47
C GLY A 320 -7.85 1.75 -5.41
N ASN A 321 -8.20 1.20 -6.57
CA ASN A 321 -8.41 -0.23 -6.77
C ASN A 321 -7.37 -0.75 -7.78
N TYR A 322 -6.46 -1.62 -7.35
CA TYR A 322 -5.35 -2.12 -8.17
C TYR A 322 -5.71 -3.37 -8.99
N GLY A 323 -6.95 -3.83 -8.86
CA GLY A 323 -7.57 -4.74 -9.83
C GLY A 323 -7.32 -6.22 -9.62
N TYR A 324 -6.42 -6.65 -8.74
CA TYR A 324 -6.30 -8.07 -8.41
C TYR A 324 -7.62 -8.59 -7.80
N PRO A 325 -8.12 -9.79 -8.20
CA PRO A 325 -7.52 -10.79 -9.11
C PRO A 325 -7.95 -10.68 -10.59
N ILE A 326 -8.65 -9.61 -10.95
CA ILE A 326 -9.16 -9.38 -12.31
C ILE A 326 -8.00 -9.00 -13.23
N PHE A 327 -7.05 -8.21 -12.73
CA PHE A 327 -5.78 -7.90 -13.37
C PHE A 327 -4.63 -8.35 -12.45
N GLU A 328 -3.52 -8.77 -13.04
CA GLU A 328 -2.27 -9.03 -12.33
C GLU A 328 -1.19 -8.27 -13.10
N GLY A 329 -0.87 -7.08 -12.62
CA GLY A 329 -0.21 -6.01 -13.35
C GLY A 329 -1.08 -5.49 -14.49
N THR A 330 -0.46 -5.20 -15.63
CA THR A 330 -1.22 -4.83 -16.84
C THR A 330 -1.92 -6.00 -17.56
N PRO A 331 -1.45 -7.26 -17.51
CA PRO A 331 -2.21 -8.41 -18.03
C PRO A 331 -3.53 -8.70 -17.31
N GLU A 332 -4.37 -9.53 -17.95
CA GLU A 332 -5.51 -10.16 -17.27
C GLU A 332 -5.00 -11.06 -16.14
N GLY A 333 -5.69 -11.00 -15.02
CA GLY A 333 -5.38 -11.77 -13.83
C GLY A 333 -6.04 -13.16 -13.83
N PRO A 334 -5.84 -13.92 -12.74
CA PRO A 334 -6.34 -15.28 -12.60
C PRO A 334 -7.88 -15.40 -12.65
N LYS A 335 -8.63 -14.33 -12.40
CA LYS A 335 -10.10 -14.32 -12.40
C LYS A 335 -10.66 -13.33 -13.42
N TYR A 336 -10.77 -13.81 -14.66
CA TYR A 336 -11.37 -13.05 -15.75
C TYR A 336 -12.78 -12.54 -15.41
N ASN A 337 -13.03 -11.27 -15.70
CA ASN A 337 -14.34 -10.64 -15.59
C ASN A 337 -14.66 -9.84 -16.86
N ALA A 338 -15.55 -10.37 -17.70
CA ALA A 338 -15.93 -9.74 -18.96
C ALA A 338 -16.59 -8.34 -18.81
N SER A 339 -17.09 -8.01 -17.62
CA SER A 339 -17.71 -6.71 -17.34
C SER A 339 -16.72 -5.69 -16.78
N ALA A 340 -15.52 -6.12 -16.38
CA ALA A 340 -14.50 -5.25 -15.84
C ALA A 340 -14.00 -4.28 -16.92
N LYS A 341 -14.01 -2.98 -16.60
CA LYS A 341 -13.45 -1.97 -17.49
C LYS A 341 -12.10 -1.56 -16.92
N ARG A 342 -11.05 -1.61 -17.74
CA ARG A 342 -9.69 -1.24 -17.32
C ARG A 342 -9.60 0.14 -16.66
N ASN A 343 -10.45 1.09 -17.06
CA ASN A 343 -10.48 2.45 -16.49
C ASN A 343 -11.02 2.51 -15.05
N ASP A 344 -11.62 1.43 -14.55
CA ASP A 344 -12.09 1.33 -13.17
C ASP A 344 -10.95 0.96 -12.19
N TYR A 345 -9.75 0.67 -12.71
CA TYR A 345 -8.60 0.19 -11.96
C TYR A 345 -7.36 1.05 -12.19
N ILE A 346 -6.42 0.96 -11.25
CA ILE A 346 -5.10 1.60 -11.32
C ILE A 346 -4.08 0.51 -11.63
N PHE A 347 -3.26 0.74 -12.65
CA PHE A 347 -2.18 -0.17 -13.04
C PHE A 347 -0.85 0.28 -12.46
N PRO A 348 0.10 -0.64 -12.25
CA PRO A 348 1.38 -0.33 -11.64
C PRO A 348 2.23 0.62 -12.50
N GLU A 349 3.00 1.45 -11.80
CA GLU A 349 3.97 2.34 -12.43
C GLU A 349 5.18 1.56 -12.97
N ALA A 350 5.55 0.47 -12.30
CA ALA A 350 6.55 -0.47 -12.79
C ALA A 350 6.11 -1.92 -12.51
N GLU A 351 6.39 -2.82 -13.45
CA GLU A 351 6.07 -4.24 -13.33
C GLU A 351 7.13 -5.09 -14.03
N TYR A 352 7.31 -6.33 -13.59
CA TYR A 352 8.14 -7.32 -14.28
C TYR A 352 7.51 -8.71 -14.24
N GLY A 353 7.83 -9.54 -15.23
CA GLY A 353 7.29 -10.89 -15.34
C GLY A 353 8.16 -11.95 -14.68
N ARG A 354 7.59 -13.15 -14.52
CA ARG A 354 8.23 -14.34 -13.92
C ARG A 354 9.56 -14.79 -14.55
N ALA A 355 9.84 -14.36 -15.77
CA ALA A 355 11.14 -14.59 -16.40
C ALA A 355 12.29 -13.80 -15.74
N HIS A 356 11.96 -12.79 -14.93
CA HIS A 356 12.92 -11.89 -14.30
C HIS A 356 12.94 -11.99 -12.77
N GLY A 357 11.82 -12.34 -12.15
CA GLY A 357 11.73 -12.62 -10.73
C GLY A 357 10.33 -13.04 -10.30
N ASN A 358 10.19 -13.49 -9.06
CA ASN A 358 9.01 -14.20 -8.59
C ASN A 358 8.51 -13.75 -7.20
N ASP A 359 9.12 -12.75 -6.58
CA ASP A 359 8.65 -12.24 -5.28
C ASP A 359 9.29 -10.89 -4.93
N ILE A 360 8.59 -9.79 -5.19
CA ILE A 360 9.04 -8.44 -4.80
C ILE A 360 8.90 -8.23 -3.28
N ALA A 361 9.99 -8.43 -2.54
CA ALA A 361 9.95 -8.44 -1.07
C ALA A 361 10.66 -7.27 -0.38
N GLY A 362 11.61 -6.61 -1.04
CA GLY A 362 12.30 -5.43 -0.49
C GLY A 362 11.79 -4.17 -1.15
N LEU A 363 11.52 -3.11 -0.38
CA LEU A 363 11.16 -1.81 -0.95
C LEU A 363 11.68 -0.67 -0.06
N HIS A 364 12.43 0.25 -0.64
CA HIS A 364 12.91 1.46 0.04
C HIS A 364 12.92 2.63 -0.93
N PHE A 365 12.28 3.73 -0.57
CA PHE A 365 12.37 4.97 -1.34
C PHE A 365 13.63 5.73 -0.91
N TYR A 366 14.65 5.74 -1.77
CA TYR A 366 15.95 6.31 -1.46
C TYR A 366 15.96 7.83 -1.65
N ARG A 367 16.34 8.54 -0.59
CA ARG A 367 16.69 9.96 -0.61
C ARG A 367 18.01 10.15 0.10
N GLY A 368 19.08 10.34 -0.65
CA GLY A 368 20.45 10.32 -0.11
C GLY A 368 21.48 10.71 -1.15
N ASN A 369 22.74 10.78 -0.72
CA ASN A 369 23.87 11.19 -1.54
C ASN A 369 25.01 10.16 -1.58
N GLN A 370 24.74 8.93 -1.13
CA GLN A 370 25.71 7.85 -1.03
C GLN A 370 25.04 6.53 -1.41
N PRO A 371 24.87 6.26 -2.71
CA PRO A 371 25.27 7.08 -3.86
C PRO A 371 24.24 8.17 -4.27
N GLU A 372 24.70 9.32 -4.76
CA GLU A 372 23.83 10.47 -5.11
C GLU A 372 22.95 10.21 -6.33
N GLU A 373 23.45 9.42 -7.27
CA GLU A 373 22.73 9.01 -8.48
C GLU A 373 21.48 8.15 -8.20
N LEU A 374 21.35 7.58 -7.00
CA LEU A 374 20.15 6.85 -6.59
C LEU A 374 19.09 7.74 -5.94
N ASP A 375 19.35 9.03 -5.67
CA ASP A 375 18.33 9.92 -5.11
C ASP A 375 17.04 9.87 -5.94
N GLY A 376 15.91 9.62 -5.29
CA GLY A 376 14.60 9.51 -5.93
C GLY A 376 14.26 8.19 -6.57
N HIS A 377 15.11 7.18 -6.39
CA HIS A 377 14.79 5.83 -6.81
C HIS A 377 14.06 5.08 -5.70
N ILE A 378 13.19 4.15 -6.11
CA ILE A 378 12.87 3.00 -5.29
C ILE A 378 13.96 1.98 -5.50
N ILE A 379 14.61 1.56 -4.41
CA ILE A 379 15.47 0.39 -4.36
C ILE A 379 14.61 -0.77 -3.87
N PHE A 380 14.65 -1.89 -4.58
CA PHE A 380 13.80 -3.04 -4.29
C PHE A 380 14.57 -4.35 -4.50
N SER A 381 14.06 -5.46 -3.99
CA SER A 381 14.66 -6.77 -4.16
C SER A 381 13.64 -7.83 -4.52
N ASP A 382 14.07 -8.79 -5.33
CA ASP A 382 13.32 -10.02 -5.59
C ASP A 382 13.86 -11.15 -4.69
N TYR A 383 13.01 -11.69 -3.81
CA TYR A 383 13.43 -12.65 -2.79
C TYR A 383 13.93 -13.97 -3.38
N TRP A 384 13.20 -14.55 -4.33
CA TRP A 384 13.59 -15.84 -4.93
C TRP A 384 14.78 -15.72 -5.86
N SER A 385 14.92 -14.60 -6.57
CA SER A 385 15.99 -14.41 -7.53
C SER A 385 17.26 -13.84 -6.90
N GLY A 386 17.15 -13.21 -5.73
CA GLY A 386 18.27 -12.69 -4.94
C GLY A 386 18.92 -11.42 -5.49
N TRP A 387 18.33 -10.76 -6.48
CA TRP A 387 18.84 -9.51 -7.04
C TRP A 387 18.20 -8.28 -6.41
N ILE A 388 18.90 -7.15 -6.50
CA ILE A 388 18.45 -5.82 -6.09
C ILE A 388 18.33 -4.96 -7.34
N GLY A 389 17.22 -4.24 -7.46
CA GLY A 389 16.93 -3.32 -8.56
C GLY A 389 16.65 -1.92 -8.07
N ALA A 390 16.64 -0.97 -9.02
CA ALA A 390 16.23 0.41 -8.77
C ALA A 390 15.30 0.92 -9.86
N VAL A 391 14.27 1.67 -9.49
CA VAL A 391 13.35 2.36 -10.42
C VAL A 391 13.36 3.84 -10.12
N ASP A 392 13.67 4.66 -11.12
CA ASP A 392 13.69 6.12 -11.03
C ASP A 392 12.25 6.69 -11.02
N PHE A 393 11.92 7.44 -9.96
CA PHE A 393 10.65 8.16 -9.82
C PHE A 393 10.81 9.68 -9.74
N ASN A 394 12.02 10.23 -9.96
CA ASN A 394 12.25 11.68 -10.00
C ASN A 394 11.71 12.32 -11.29
N HIS A 395 11.69 11.56 -12.37
CA HIS A 395 11.23 12.02 -13.67
C HIS A 395 9.95 11.28 -14.03
N SER A 396 8.79 11.94 -13.93
CA SER A 396 7.66 11.56 -14.76
C SER A 396 8.16 11.64 -16.21
N ARG A 397 8.46 10.48 -16.82
CA ARG A 397 8.98 10.43 -18.20
C ARG A 397 7.86 10.76 -19.18
N ASP A 398 7.53 12.05 -19.24
CA ASP A 398 6.95 12.70 -20.40
C ASP A 398 8.12 13.13 -21.30
N SER A 399 8.83 12.17 -21.89
CA SER A 399 9.76 12.38 -23.01
C SER A 399 9.88 11.14 -23.86
#